data_AF-A0A7J4HHU9-F1
#
_entry.id   AF-A0A7J4HHU9-F1
#
_cell.length_a   1.000
_cell.length_b   1.000
_cell.length_c   1.000
_cell.angle_alpha   90.00
_cell.angle_beta   90.00
_cell.angle_gamma   90.00
#
_symmetry.space_group_name_H-M   'P 1'
#
loop_
_entity.id
_entity.type
_entity.pdbx_description
1 polymer ?
#
loop_
_entity_poly.entity_id
_entity_poly.type
_entity_poly.pdbx_seq_one_letter_code
_entity_poly.pdbx_strand_id
1 'polypeptide(L)'
;MEEDEQEDEQEDEQEEGLPGPPPDPSRIPSVVRKVGDLDLQSAADEHGISKKTDPDIRAIMAFLDEIEDLQPLNNNLSGDPMAEAWLQILLTLIVREHGHSSLDVGTIEVLVGERMNRERIDLEIFLDRLWIMGRLEKVYGGAEVSYSPNPSWLEMK
;
A
#
# COMPACT_ATOMS: atom_id res chain seq x y z
N MET A 1 -17.00 -74.61 -39.45
CA MET A 1 -17.90 -74.72 -38.28
C MET A 1 -16.95 -74.67 -37.11
N GLU A 2 -16.75 -73.47 -36.59
CA GLU A 2 -16.06 -73.15 -35.34
C GLU A 2 -16.34 -71.64 -35.21
N GLU A 3 -17.39 -71.37 -34.45
CA GLU A 3 -17.85 -70.04 -34.07
C GLU A 3 -16.95 -69.62 -32.89
N ASP A 4 -16.13 -68.59 -33.08
CA ASP A 4 -15.39 -67.97 -31.97
C ASP A 4 -16.40 -67.14 -31.16
N GLU A 5 -16.81 -67.70 -30.01
CA GLU A 5 -17.57 -67.03 -28.96
C GLU A 5 -16.70 -65.92 -28.34
N GLN A 6 -16.98 -64.66 -28.69
CA GLN A 6 -16.48 -63.51 -27.92
C GLN A 6 -17.36 -63.37 -26.67
N GLU A 7 -16.81 -63.77 -25.53
CA GLU A 7 -17.35 -63.48 -24.21
C GLU A 7 -17.27 -61.95 -23.97
N ASP A 8 -18.42 -61.28 -23.93
CA ASP A 8 -18.56 -59.90 -23.47
C ASP A 8 -18.21 -59.85 -21.97
N GLU A 9 -16.98 -59.50 -21.63
CA GLU A 9 -16.58 -59.07 -20.29
C GLU A 9 -17.27 -57.73 -19.99
N GLN A 10 -18.41 -57.78 -19.30
CA GLN A 10 -19.01 -56.59 -18.69
C GLN A 10 -18.09 -56.08 -17.59
N GLU A 11 -17.29 -55.06 -17.89
CA GLU A 11 -16.61 -54.26 -16.89
C GLU A 11 -17.67 -53.52 -16.06
N ASP A 12 -17.95 -54.02 -14.86
CA ASP A 12 -18.66 -53.29 -13.81
C ASP A 12 -17.84 -52.03 -13.48
N GLU A 13 -18.17 -50.90 -14.12
CA GLU A 13 -17.77 -49.57 -13.70
C GLU A 13 -18.36 -49.30 -12.32
N GLN A 14 -17.68 -49.77 -11.28
CA GLN A 14 -17.94 -49.37 -9.90
C GLN A 14 -17.65 -47.87 -9.79
N GLU A 15 -18.67 -47.04 -10.01
CA GLU A 15 -18.67 -45.64 -9.62
C GLU A 15 -18.32 -45.57 -8.12
N GLU A 16 -17.07 -45.24 -7.81
CA GLU A 16 -16.65 -44.81 -6.47
C GLU A 16 -17.38 -43.50 -6.13
N GLY A 17 -18.63 -43.62 -5.70
CA GLY A 17 -19.44 -42.50 -5.24
C GLY A 17 -18.82 -41.90 -3.99
N LEU A 18 -18.44 -40.62 -4.07
CA LEU A 18 -18.03 -39.83 -2.90
C LEU A 18 -19.06 -40.01 -1.76
N PRO A 19 -18.63 -40.24 -0.51
CA PRO A 19 -19.56 -40.45 0.59
C PRO A 19 -20.40 -39.19 0.83
N GLY A 20 -21.69 -39.25 0.52
CA GLY A 20 -22.64 -38.17 0.76
C GLY A 20 -23.85 -38.22 -0.17
N PRO A 21 -24.95 -37.53 0.17
CA PRO A 21 -26.03 -37.35 -0.77
C PRO A 21 -25.52 -36.57 -2.00
N PRO A 22 -26.05 -36.87 -3.21
CA PRO A 22 -25.66 -36.15 -4.41
C PRO A 22 -25.83 -34.64 -4.19
N PRO A 23 -24.85 -33.82 -4.60
CA PRO A 23 -24.93 -32.38 -4.42
C PRO A 23 -26.20 -31.86 -5.09
N ASP A 24 -27.04 -31.14 -4.33
CA ASP A 24 -28.25 -30.51 -4.83
C ASP A 24 -27.92 -29.08 -5.32
N PRO A 25 -27.80 -28.85 -6.63
CA PRO A 25 -27.48 -27.53 -7.18
C PRO A 25 -28.54 -26.47 -6.83
N SER A 26 -29.75 -26.87 -6.43
CA SER A 26 -30.84 -25.99 -5.99
C SER A 26 -30.56 -25.33 -4.64
N ARG A 27 -29.56 -25.82 -3.88
CA ARG A 27 -29.14 -25.24 -2.59
C ARG A 27 -28.09 -24.14 -2.73
N ILE A 28 -27.60 -23.88 -3.93
CA ILE A 28 -26.63 -22.79 -4.18
C ILE A 28 -27.41 -21.48 -4.24
N PRO A 29 -27.21 -20.53 -3.32
CA PRO A 29 -27.84 -19.22 -3.40
C PRO A 29 -27.35 -18.49 -4.66
N SER A 30 -28.28 -18.03 -5.51
CA SER A 30 -27.95 -17.22 -6.68
C SER A 30 -27.60 -15.78 -6.25
N VAL A 31 -26.39 -15.56 -5.74
CA VAL A 31 -25.92 -14.21 -5.43
C VAL A 31 -25.51 -13.53 -6.73
N VAL A 32 -26.45 -12.81 -7.35
CA VAL A 32 -26.16 -11.94 -8.48
C VAL A 32 -25.56 -10.64 -7.94
N ARG A 33 -24.23 -10.55 -7.86
CA ARG A 33 -23.57 -9.26 -7.64
C ARG A 33 -23.61 -8.48 -8.95
N LYS A 34 -24.20 -7.29 -8.94
CA LYS A 34 -24.15 -6.40 -10.11
C LYS A 34 -22.71 -5.91 -10.26
N VAL A 35 -22.01 -6.45 -11.25
CA VAL A 35 -20.63 -6.06 -11.59
C VAL A 35 -20.69 -4.65 -12.20
N GLY A 36 -19.94 -3.70 -11.63
CA GLY A 36 -19.81 -2.34 -12.18
C GLY A 36 -20.58 -1.24 -11.46
N ASP A 37 -21.31 -1.52 -10.36
CA ASP A 37 -21.95 -0.48 -9.53
C ASP A 37 -21.00 0.16 -8.49
N LEU A 38 -19.73 -0.26 -8.44
CA LEU A 38 -18.75 0.31 -7.51
C LEU A 38 -18.28 1.68 -8.00
N ASP A 39 -18.78 2.73 -7.35
CA ASP A 39 -18.26 4.08 -7.52
C ASP A 39 -17.01 4.27 -6.65
N LEU A 40 -15.84 4.11 -7.29
CA LEU A 40 -14.54 4.28 -6.66
C LEU A 40 -14.33 5.71 -6.14
N GLN A 41 -14.96 6.72 -6.76
CA GLN A 41 -14.78 8.11 -6.35
C GLN A 41 -15.55 8.39 -5.06
N SER A 42 -16.82 7.99 -5.00
CA SER A 42 -17.62 8.11 -3.76
C SER A 42 -17.00 7.34 -2.59
N ALA A 43 -16.45 6.13 -2.84
CA ALA A 43 -15.76 5.36 -1.81
C ALA A 43 -14.43 6.02 -1.36
N ALA A 44 -13.68 6.62 -2.29
CA ALA A 44 -12.47 7.37 -1.97
C ALA A 44 -12.80 8.60 -1.09
N ASP A 45 -13.84 9.35 -1.45
CA ASP A 45 -14.28 10.53 -0.71
C ASP A 45 -14.78 10.16 0.71
N GLU A 46 -15.53 9.06 0.86
CA GLU A 46 -15.95 8.52 2.17
C GLU A 46 -14.76 8.18 3.08
N HIS A 47 -13.68 7.68 2.49
CA HIS A 47 -12.46 7.33 3.20
C HIS A 47 -11.42 8.47 3.28
N GLY A 48 -11.76 9.67 2.81
CA GLY A 48 -10.86 10.83 2.82
C GLY A 48 -9.62 10.67 1.92
N ILE A 49 -9.71 9.85 0.87
CA ILE A 49 -8.64 9.60 -0.09
C ILE A 49 -8.73 10.65 -1.19
N SER A 50 -7.80 11.61 -1.19
CA SER A 50 -7.72 12.63 -2.24
C SER A 50 -7.32 12.03 -3.60
N LYS A 51 -7.87 12.60 -4.68
CA LYS A 51 -7.48 12.23 -6.05
C LYS A 51 -6.01 12.59 -6.26
N LYS A 52 -5.25 11.68 -6.89
CA LYS A 52 -3.85 11.93 -7.24
C LYS A 52 -3.74 13.23 -8.07
N THR A 53 -3.13 14.25 -7.49
CA THR A 53 -2.78 15.53 -8.13
C THR A 53 -1.27 15.69 -8.17
N ASP A 54 -0.72 16.35 -9.18
CA ASP A 54 0.71 16.67 -9.17
C ASP A 54 1.01 17.68 -8.03
N PRO A 55 1.95 17.39 -7.11
CA PRO A 55 2.23 18.24 -5.97
C PRO A 55 2.90 19.54 -6.42
N ASP A 56 2.34 20.68 -6.02
CA ASP A 56 2.99 21.98 -6.22
C ASP A 56 4.08 22.16 -5.16
N ILE A 57 5.32 21.91 -5.56
CA ILE A 57 6.52 22.01 -4.71
C ILE A 57 6.60 23.38 -4.01
N ARG A 58 6.23 24.49 -4.69
CA ARG A 58 6.31 25.83 -4.09
C ARG A 58 5.27 26.01 -3.00
N ALA A 59 4.06 25.51 -3.23
CA ALA A 59 3.00 25.56 -2.24
C ALA A 59 3.35 24.72 -1.00
N ILE A 60 3.94 23.53 -1.21
CA ILE A 60 4.39 22.67 -0.11
C ILE A 60 5.51 23.34 0.69
N MET A 61 6.49 23.96 0.03
CA MET A 61 7.55 24.70 0.73
C MET A 61 6.98 25.84 1.57
N ALA A 62 6.05 26.63 1.01
CA ALA A 62 5.39 27.72 1.74
C ALA A 62 4.64 27.20 2.97
N PHE A 63 3.90 26.10 2.84
CA PHE A 63 3.24 25.45 3.96
C PHE A 63 4.23 25.00 5.05
N LEU A 64 5.37 24.40 4.66
CA LEU A 64 6.39 23.97 5.61
C LEU A 64 7.08 25.15 6.31
N ASP A 65 7.22 26.30 5.64
CA ASP A 65 7.78 27.54 6.22
C ASP A 65 6.86 28.19 7.26
N GLU A 66 5.54 27.99 7.16
CA GLU A 66 4.57 28.50 8.13
C GLU A 66 4.60 27.75 9.48
N ILE A 67 5.34 26.64 9.57
CA ILE A 67 5.45 25.82 10.78
C ILE A 67 6.60 26.36 11.66
N GLU A 68 6.27 27.26 12.58
CA GLU A 68 7.27 27.93 13.43
C GLU A 68 7.72 27.10 14.65
N ASP A 69 6.84 26.29 15.25
CA ASP A 69 7.08 25.63 16.56
C ASP A 69 6.99 24.09 16.50
N LEU A 70 7.61 23.48 15.49
CA LEU A 70 7.62 22.01 15.39
C LEU A 70 8.31 21.38 16.61
N GLN A 71 7.59 20.49 17.29
CA GLN A 71 8.13 19.74 18.43
C GLN A 71 8.75 18.41 17.98
N PRO A 72 9.85 17.97 18.61
CA PRO A 72 10.43 16.66 18.34
C PRO A 72 9.44 15.55 18.73
N LEU A 73 9.48 14.42 18.00
CA LEU A 73 8.66 13.26 18.34
C LEU A 73 9.00 12.71 19.73
N ASN A 74 7.98 12.40 20.53
CA ASN A 74 8.17 11.78 21.83
C ASN A 74 8.30 10.25 21.70
N ASN A 75 9.40 9.79 21.08
CA ASN A 75 9.64 8.37 20.82
C ASN A 75 11.05 7.97 21.23
N ASN A 76 11.15 7.07 22.22
CA ASN A 76 12.42 6.55 22.73
C ASN A 76 13.24 5.75 21.70
N LEU A 77 12.62 5.32 20.60
CA LEU A 77 13.27 4.59 19.51
C LEU A 77 13.64 5.49 18.33
N SER A 78 13.40 6.80 18.41
CA SER A 78 13.80 7.72 17.35
C SER A 78 15.29 8.04 17.44
N GLY A 79 15.97 8.00 16.30
CA GLY A 79 17.39 8.37 16.21
C GLY A 79 17.61 9.87 16.01
N ASP A 80 16.63 10.55 15.43
CA ASP A 80 16.56 12.02 15.30
C ASP A 80 15.09 12.44 15.32
N PRO A 81 14.54 12.72 16.51
CA PRO A 81 13.12 13.02 16.66
C PRO A 81 12.64 14.27 15.93
N MET A 82 13.54 15.23 15.67
CA MET A 82 13.17 16.47 14.98
C MET A 82 13.10 16.23 13.47
N ALA A 83 14.10 15.56 12.90
CA ALA A 83 14.09 15.24 11.47
C ALA A 83 12.92 14.34 11.09
N GLU A 84 12.61 13.36 11.94
CA GLU A 84 11.46 12.49 11.73
C GLU A 84 10.13 13.24 11.77
N ALA A 85 9.98 14.27 12.63
CA ALA A 85 8.78 15.10 12.68
C ALA A 85 8.55 15.85 11.35
N TRP A 86 9.61 16.44 10.78
CA TRP A 86 9.54 17.10 9.47
C TRP A 86 9.13 16.13 8.37
N LEU A 87 9.73 14.93 8.36
CA LEU A 87 9.39 13.91 7.38
C LEU A 87 7.95 13.41 7.55
N GLN A 88 7.45 13.24 8.78
CA GLN A 88 6.06 12.85 9.04
C GLN A 88 5.08 13.90 8.52
N ILE A 89 5.35 15.19 8.72
CA ILE A 89 4.52 16.27 8.18
C ILE A 89 4.48 16.20 6.65
N LEU A 90 5.66 16.13 6.01
CA LEU A 90 5.75 16.08 4.55
C LEU A 90 4.99 14.88 3.98
N LEU A 91 5.26 13.67 4.48
CA LEU A 91 4.63 12.46 3.96
C LEU A 91 3.12 12.43 4.25
N THR A 92 2.68 12.97 5.39
CA THR A 92 1.24 13.11 5.69
C THR A 92 0.57 14.06 4.71
N LEU A 93 1.18 15.20 4.42
CA LEU A 93 0.68 16.17 3.46
C LEU A 93 0.56 15.55 2.06
N ILE A 94 1.62 14.88 1.59
CA ILE A 94 1.67 14.24 0.27
C ILE A 94 0.61 13.13 0.12
N VAL A 95 0.43 12.29 1.15
CA VAL A 95 -0.55 11.21 1.13
C VAL A 95 -1.98 11.74 1.21
N ARG A 96 -2.26 12.66 2.14
CA ARG A 96 -3.63 13.11 2.41
C ARG A 96 -4.14 14.14 1.41
N GLU A 97 -3.33 15.13 1.08
CA GLU A 97 -3.77 16.24 0.22
C GLU A 97 -3.59 15.90 -1.26
N HIS A 98 -2.50 15.22 -1.61
CA HIS A 98 -2.14 14.98 -3.01
C HIS A 98 -2.31 13.54 -3.50
N GLY A 99 -2.68 12.60 -2.60
CA GLY A 99 -2.97 11.21 -2.96
C GLY A 99 -1.76 10.43 -3.49
N HIS A 100 -0.52 10.87 -3.21
CA HIS A 100 0.68 10.12 -3.58
C HIS A 100 1.10 9.21 -2.45
N SER A 101 1.37 7.94 -2.80
CA SER A 101 1.76 6.93 -1.82
C SER A 101 3.24 7.00 -1.44
N SER A 102 4.12 7.51 -2.32
CA SER A 102 5.56 7.61 -2.09
C SER A 102 6.15 8.89 -2.68
N LEU A 103 7.34 9.27 -2.22
CA LEU A 103 8.09 10.43 -2.71
C LEU A 103 9.55 10.01 -2.99
N ASP A 104 10.12 10.46 -4.11
CA ASP A 104 11.52 10.20 -4.44
C ASP A 104 12.49 10.98 -3.55
N VAL A 105 13.71 10.45 -3.42
CA VAL A 105 14.74 11.03 -2.54
C VAL A 105 15.06 12.48 -2.93
N GLY A 106 15.17 12.80 -4.22
CA GLY A 106 15.46 14.15 -4.67
C GLY A 106 14.38 15.16 -4.28
N THR A 107 13.12 14.77 -4.35
CA THR A 107 11.99 15.63 -3.95
C THR A 107 11.94 15.79 -2.44
N ILE A 108 12.21 14.73 -1.66
CA ILE A 108 12.34 14.83 -0.20
C ILE A 108 13.49 15.78 0.17
N GLU A 109 14.63 15.68 -0.51
CA GLU A 109 15.80 16.55 -0.31
C GLU A 109 15.44 18.02 -0.51
N VAL A 110 14.76 18.35 -1.62
CA VAL A 110 14.34 19.72 -1.92
C VAL A 110 13.36 20.27 -0.88
N LEU A 111 12.42 19.45 -0.40
CA LEU A 111 11.34 19.92 0.47
C LEU A 111 11.76 20.05 1.93
N VAL A 112 12.57 19.11 2.45
CA VAL A 112 12.89 19.04 3.89
C VAL A 112 14.37 18.83 4.20
N GLY A 113 15.24 18.63 3.20
CA GLY A 113 16.67 18.37 3.40
C GLY A 113 17.37 19.46 4.23
N GLU A 114 17.16 20.73 3.89
CA GLU A 114 17.70 21.88 4.64
C GLU A 114 17.19 21.90 6.09
N ARG A 115 15.89 21.67 6.30
CA ARG A 115 15.25 21.66 7.64
C ARG A 115 15.76 20.54 8.53
N MET A 116 16.12 19.40 7.93
CA MET A 116 16.71 18.26 8.62
C MET A 116 18.25 18.33 8.69
N ASN A 117 18.86 19.37 8.11
CA ASN A 117 20.31 19.51 7.96
C ASN A 117 20.97 18.25 7.36
N ARG A 118 20.40 17.77 6.25
CA ARG A 118 20.84 16.54 5.56
C ARG A 118 20.94 16.78 4.06
N GLU A 119 22.14 16.55 3.53
CA GLU A 119 22.37 16.45 2.08
C GLU A 119 22.03 15.04 1.58
N ARG A 120 21.86 14.88 0.27
CA ARG A 120 21.48 13.64 -0.43
C ARG A 120 21.94 12.32 0.23
N ILE A 121 23.24 12.14 0.43
CA ILE A 121 23.79 10.87 0.96
C ILE A 121 23.35 10.64 2.40
N ASP A 122 23.42 11.67 3.25
CA ASP A 122 22.99 11.57 4.65
C ASP A 122 21.47 11.39 4.77
N LEU A 123 20.72 11.99 3.85
CA LEU A 123 19.28 11.79 3.72
C LEU A 123 18.95 10.34 3.34
N GLU A 124 19.62 9.76 2.35
CA GLU A 124 19.41 8.36 1.95
C GLU A 124 19.69 7.40 3.11
N ILE A 125 20.80 7.61 3.83
CA ILE A 125 21.15 6.80 5.01
C ILE A 125 20.08 6.93 6.11
N PHE A 126 19.56 8.14 6.31
CA PHE A 126 18.48 8.41 7.27
C PHE A 126 17.18 7.70 6.88
N LEU A 127 16.76 7.80 5.61
CA LEU A 127 15.56 7.15 5.09
C LEU A 127 15.68 5.62 5.14
N ASP A 128 16.86 5.08 4.81
CA ASP A 128 17.12 3.64 4.92
C ASP A 128 17.06 3.13 6.36
N ARG A 129 17.50 3.92 7.34
CA ARG A 129 17.34 3.58 8.75
C ARG A 129 15.86 3.51 9.14
N LEU A 130 15.05 4.47 8.70
CA LEU A 130 13.61 4.46 8.98
C LEU A 130 12.90 3.28 8.30
N TRP A 131 13.32 2.92 7.09
CA TRP A 131 12.86 1.72 6.41
C TRP A 131 13.20 0.44 7.16
N ILE A 132 14.45 0.28 7.63
CA ILE A 132 14.87 -0.87 8.45
C ILE A 132 14.05 -0.97 9.74
N MET A 133 13.66 0.17 10.33
CA MET A 133 12.79 0.22 11.51
C MET A 133 11.30 -0.01 11.21
N GLY A 134 10.93 -0.25 9.94
CA GLY A 134 9.55 -0.49 9.50
C GLY A 134 8.65 0.75 9.47
N ARG A 135 9.24 1.95 9.62
CA ARG A 135 8.51 3.24 9.61
C ARG A 135 8.20 3.70 8.19
N LEU A 136 9.10 3.37 7.26
CA LEU A 136 8.93 3.61 5.83
C LEU A 136 8.93 2.29 5.08
N GLU A 137 8.39 2.29 3.87
CA GLU A 137 8.64 1.27 2.86
C GLU A 137 9.45 1.87 1.72
N LYS A 138 10.35 1.06 1.15
CA LYS A 138 11.21 1.46 0.04
C LYS A 138 10.61 0.94 -1.26
N VAL A 139 10.28 1.84 -2.18
CA VAL A 139 9.58 1.54 -3.43
C VAL A 139 10.52 1.71 -4.62
N TYR A 140 10.62 0.66 -5.41
CA TYR A 140 11.38 0.62 -6.66
C TYR A 140 10.45 0.68 -7.87
N GLY A 141 10.94 1.19 -9.01
CA GLY A 141 10.19 1.25 -10.27
C GLY A 141 10.06 2.64 -10.88
N GLY A 142 10.56 3.67 -10.21
CA GLY A 142 10.73 5.02 -10.77
C GLY A 142 12.13 5.27 -11.33
N ALA A 143 12.38 6.51 -11.78
CA ALA A 143 13.72 6.97 -12.17
C ALA A 143 14.69 7.03 -10.97
N GLU A 144 14.13 7.20 -9.77
CA GLU A 144 14.82 7.21 -8.49
C GLU A 144 14.07 6.32 -7.50
N VAL A 145 14.78 5.88 -6.46
CA VAL A 145 14.18 5.21 -5.30
C VAL A 145 13.21 6.17 -4.61
N SER A 146 12.04 5.66 -4.21
CA SER A 146 11.07 6.43 -3.44
C SER A 146 10.74 5.76 -2.12
N TYR A 147 10.25 6.55 -1.17
CA TYR A 147 9.85 6.08 0.15
C TYR A 147 8.38 6.42 0.41
N SER A 148 7.65 5.46 0.96
CA SER A 148 6.27 5.63 1.44
C SER A 148 6.23 5.50 2.96
N PRO A 149 5.36 6.26 3.66
CA PRO A 149 5.17 6.06 5.09
C PRO A 149 4.39 4.77 5.36
N ASN A 150 4.80 4.02 6.38
CA ASN A 150 3.94 2.98 6.94
C ASN A 150 2.76 3.65 7.66
N PRO A 151 1.48 3.30 7.37
CA PRO A 151 0.32 3.91 8.01
C PRO A 151 0.40 3.87 9.54
N SER A 152 0.86 2.75 10.10
CA SER A 152 1.00 2.60 11.56
C SER A 152 1.97 3.61 12.18
N TRP A 153 2.94 4.10 11.42
CA TRP A 153 3.91 5.08 11.92
C TRP A 153 3.33 6.50 11.96
N LEU A 154 2.42 6.86 11.04
CA LEU A 154 1.75 8.16 11.03
C LEU A 154 0.68 8.29 12.13
N GLU A 155 0.20 7.19 12.67
CA GLU A 155 -0.81 7.17 13.74
C GLU A 155 -0.21 7.31 15.15
N MET A 156 1.11 7.16 15.30
CA MET A 156 1.79 7.31 16.58
C MET A 156 1.91 8.79 16.96
N LYS A 157 0.96 9.28 17.77
CA LYS A 157 1.00 10.62 18.42
C LYS A 157 1.50 10.54 19.85
#